data_AF-A0A2S4A2D4-F1
#
_entry.id   AF-A0A2S4A2D4-F1
#
_cell.length_a   1.000
_cell.length_b   1.000
_cell.length_c   1.000
_cell.angle_alpha   90.00
_cell.angle_beta   90.00
_cell.angle_gamma   90.00
#
_symmetry.space_group_name_H-M   'P 1'
#
loop_
_entity.id
_entity.type
_entity.pdbx_description
1 polymer ?
#
loop_
_entity_poly.entity_id
_entity_poly.type
_entity_poly.pdbx_seq_one_letter_code
_entity_poly.pdbx_strand_id
1 'polypeptide(L)'
;MNDLKWTATAPASKAWKAMPFAPGIYKIYLTGALPKDANWPAELAPLKRGDLLYVGKATNLRSRAKHHAVQTSKSTLRRSLAAILGLQAQWHGKSAHPRLTDVDEEVLSAWIVANLGMAFAVVDDLEPVAALEDAMREELCPPLNRDGRTPEQLHVSEAAGASQRNALRDKG
;
A
#
# COMPACT_ATOMS: atom_id res chain seq x y z
N MET A 1 -10.38 -3.98 -20.13
CA MET A 1 -10.33 -3.28 -18.82
C MET A 1 -11.03 -1.91 -18.85
N ASN A 2 -11.91 -1.64 -19.83
CA ASN A 2 -12.27 -0.27 -20.23
C ASN A 2 -13.55 0.33 -19.60
N ASP A 3 -14.31 -0.42 -18.80
CA ASP A 3 -15.61 0.06 -18.29
C ASP A 3 -15.64 0.39 -16.79
N LEU A 4 -14.50 0.35 -16.11
CA LEU A 4 -14.46 0.74 -14.70
C LEU A 4 -14.63 2.26 -14.55
N LYS A 5 -15.70 2.67 -13.88
CA LYS A 5 -15.94 4.08 -13.53
C LYS A 5 -15.08 4.48 -12.33
N TRP A 6 -13.86 4.93 -12.61
CA TRP A 6 -12.94 5.44 -11.61
C TRP A 6 -13.38 6.80 -11.06
N THR A 7 -13.20 7.00 -9.76
CA THR A 7 -13.20 8.35 -9.18
C THR A 7 -11.98 9.13 -9.67
N ALA A 8 -12.05 10.46 -9.63
CA ALA A 8 -10.84 11.28 -9.75
C ALA A 8 -9.84 10.92 -8.63
N THR A 9 -8.55 11.00 -8.94
CA THR A 9 -7.51 10.87 -7.92
C THR A 9 -7.64 12.01 -6.91
N ALA A 10 -7.80 11.66 -5.64
CA ALA A 10 -7.90 12.61 -4.53
C ALA A 10 -6.86 12.27 -3.45
N PRO A 11 -6.50 13.20 -2.55
CA PRO A 11 -5.65 12.89 -1.41
C PRO A 11 -6.18 11.64 -0.67
N ALA A 12 -5.28 10.74 -0.25
CA ALA A 12 -5.65 9.44 0.28
C ALA A 12 -6.66 9.54 1.44
N SER A 13 -6.48 10.50 2.34
CA SER A 13 -7.39 10.77 3.46
C SER A 13 -8.82 11.11 3.01
N LYS A 14 -8.98 11.90 1.96
CA LYS A 14 -10.28 12.27 1.38
C LYS A 14 -10.90 11.08 0.65
N ALA A 15 -10.10 10.36 -0.14
CA ALA A 15 -10.57 9.22 -0.91
C ALA A 15 -11.01 8.05 0.00
N TRP A 16 -10.29 7.76 1.09
CA TRP A 16 -10.68 6.76 2.09
C TRP A 16 -12.03 7.08 2.75
N LYS A 17 -12.30 8.36 3.03
CA LYS A 17 -13.59 8.82 3.56
C LYS A 17 -14.71 8.67 2.53
N ALA A 18 -14.42 8.74 1.24
CA ALA A 18 -15.40 8.57 0.16
C ALA A 18 -15.69 7.10 -0.21
N MET A 19 -14.81 6.15 0.13
CA MET A 19 -14.98 4.73 -0.23
C MET A 19 -16.28 4.11 0.32
N PRO A 20 -17.19 3.58 -0.52
CA PRO A 20 -18.48 3.06 -0.09
C PRO A 20 -18.41 1.66 0.54
N PHE A 21 -19.53 1.20 1.10
CA PHE A 21 -19.73 -0.20 1.52
C PHE A 21 -20.05 -1.08 0.31
N ALA A 22 -19.10 -1.19 -0.61
CA ALA A 22 -19.24 -1.97 -1.84
C ALA A 22 -17.90 -2.64 -2.18
N PRO A 23 -17.90 -3.72 -2.98
CA PRO A 23 -16.68 -4.24 -3.53
C PRO A 23 -16.07 -3.28 -4.55
N GLY A 24 -14.78 -3.44 -4.81
CA GLY A 24 -14.12 -2.63 -5.81
C GLY A 24 -12.60 -2.75 -5.80
N ILE A 25 -12.00 -1.92 -6.64
CA ILE A 25 -10.56 -1.85 -6.87
C ILE A 25 -10.12 -0.42 -6.61
N TYR A 26 -8.89 -0.25 -6.14
CA TYR A 26 -8.29 1.05 -5.90
C TYR A 26 -6.85 1.10 -6.40
N LYS A 27 -6.45 2.30 -6.81
CA LYS A 27 -5.10 2.66 -7.24
C LYS A 27 -4.54 3.70 -6.28
N ILE A 28 -3.28 3.55 -5.90
CA ILE A 28 -2.56 4.48 -5.04
C ILE A 28 -1.42 5.09 -5.82
N TYR A 29 -1.30 6.40 -5.75
CA TYR A 29 -0.34 7.20 -6.50
C TYR A 29 0.56 7.98 -5.56
N LEU A 30 1.81 8.17 -5.94
CA LEU A 30 2.68 9.14 -5.30
C LEU A 30 2.26 10.55 -5.75
N THR A 31 1.89 11.41 -4.82
CA THR A 31 1.54 12.82 -5.09
C THR A 31 2.52 13.79 -4.45
N GLY A 32 3.21 13.36 -3.40
CA GLY A 32 4.33 14.09 -2.80
C GLY A 32 5.68 13.57 -3.29
N ALA A 33 6.64 13.48 -2.38
CA ALA A 33 7.98 12.97 -2.65
C ALA A 33 8.35 11.90 -1.61
N LEU A 34 9.20 10.96 -2.02
CA LEU A 34 9.87 10.10 -1.04
C LEU A 34 10.90 10.90 -0.24
N PRO A 35 11.06 10.61 1.07
CA PRO A 35 12.18 11.11 1.85
C PRO A 35 13.52 10.71 1.22
N LYS A 36 14.56 11.54 1.42
CA LYS A 36 15.90 11.29 0.84
C LYS A 36 16.59 10.06 1.41
N ASP A 37 16.23 9.70 2.64
CA ASP A 37 16.69 8.57 3.42
C ASP A 37 15.78 7.34 3.25
N ALA A 38 14.77 7.40 2.37
CA ALA A 38 14.01 6.22 2.01
C ALA A 38 14.97 5.14 1.46
N ASN A 39 14.77 3.91 1.89
CA ASN A 39 15.45 2.73 1.39
C ASN A 39 14.97 2.42 -0.04
N TRP A 40 15.42 3.24 -0.99
CA TRP A 40 15.17 3.11 -2.42
C TRP A 40 16.50 3.19 -3.17
N PRO A 41 17.03 2.06 -3.65
CA PRO A 41 18.32 2.02 -4.33
C PRO A 41 18.34 2.89 -5.59
N ALA A 42 19.51 3.48 -5.88
CA ALA A 42 19.68 4.44 -6.98
C ALA A 42 19.62 3.77 -8.37
N GLU A 43 19.89 2.46 -8.43
CA GLU A 43 19.81 1.62 -9.62
C GLU A 43 18.37 1.30 -10.04
N LEU A 44 17.39 1.46 -9.16
CA LEU A 44 15.97 1.26 -9.46
C LEU A 44 15.39 2.49 -10.16
N ALA A 45 14.28 2.29 -10.88
CA ALA A 45 13.55 3.43 -11.42
C ALA A 45 13.13 4.37 -10.27
N PRO A 46 13.47 5.67 -10.32
CA PRO A 46 13.13 6.60 -9.25
C PRO A 46 11.62 6.83 -9.23
N LEU A 47 11.01 6.75 -8.05
CA LEU A 47 9.60 7.06 -7.86
C LEU A 47 9.36 8.57 -7.88
N LYS A 48 8.49 9.01 -8.78
CA LYS A 48 8.17 10.42 -9.05
C LYS A 48 6.72 10.72 -8.73
N ARG A 49 6.43 12.01 -8.52
CA ARG A 49 5.06 12.51 -8.41
C ARG A 49 4.26 12.11 -9.67
N GLY A 50 3.11 11.50 -9.46
CA GLY A 50 2.22 10.98 -10.50
C GLY A 50 2.30 9.46 -10.65
N ASP A 51 3.37 8.82 -10.17
CA ASP A 51 3.57 7.39 -10.37
C ASP A 51 2.53 6.56 -9.62
N LEU A 52 2.04 5.51 -10.29
CA LEU A 52 1.23 4.49 -9.67
C LEU A 52 2.13 3.62 -8.78
N LEU A 53 1.84 3.58 -7.49
CA LEU A 53 2.60 2.80 -6.51
C LEU A 53 2.00 1.44 -6.24
N TYR A 54 0.67 1.36 -6.19
CA TYR A 54 -0.03 0.17 -5.73
C TYR A 54 -1.43 0.04 -6.32
N VAL A 55 -1.82 -1.17 -6.65
CA VAL A 55 -3.19 -1.58 -6.99
C VAL A 55 -3.65 -2.57 -5.94
N GLY A 56 -4.89 -2.41 -5.48
CA GLY A 56 -5.50 -3.33 -4.54
C GLY A 56 -6.98 -3.54 -4.76
N LYS A 57 -7.49 -4.69 -4.33
CA LYS A 57 -8.93 -4.95 -4.24
C LYS A 57 -9.49 -4.90 -2.84
N ALA A 58 -10.81 -4.76 -2.77
CA ALA A 58 -11.58 -4.98 -1.57
C ALA A 58 -12.92 -5.63 -1.90
N THR A 59 -13.31 -6.62 -1.10
CA THR A 59 -14.71 -7.08 -1.04
C THR A 59 -15.61 -6.04 -0.37
N ASN A 60 -15.01 -5.14 0.42
CA ASN A 60 -15.66 -3.96 0.99
C ASN A 60 -14.65 -2.80 1.08
N LEU A 61 -14.80 -1.80 0.22
CA LEU A 61 -13.90 -0.65 0.13
C LEU A 61 -13.87 0.15 1.43
N ARG A 62 -15.01 0.37 2.09
CA ARG A 62 -15.09 1.08 3.38
C ARG A 62 -14.27 0.39 4.47
N SER A 63 -14.36 -0.92 4.60
CA SER A 63 -13.56 -1.69 5.58
C SER A 63 -12.08 -1.66 5.23
N ARG A 64 -11.73 -1.77 3.94
CA ARG A 64 -10.34 -1.66 3.48
C ARG A 64 -9.75 -0.28 3.75
N ALA A 65 -10.53 0.79 3.58
CA ALA A 65 -10.14 2.16 3.91
C ALA A 65 -9.69 2.28 5.37
N LYS A 66 -10.44 1.67 6.31
CA LYS A 66 -10.08 1.66 7.74
C LYS A 66 -8.74 0.97 8.00
N HIS A 67 -8.43 -0.11 7.29
CA HIS A 67 -7.14 -0.80 7.43
C HIS A 67 -5.97 0.08 6.97
N HIS A 68 -6.10 0.74 5.83
CA HIS A 68 -5.06 1.63 5.30
C HIS A 68 -4.88 2.91 6.12
N ALA A 69 -5.95 3.39 6.75
CA ALA A 69 -5.89 4.60 7.56
C ALA A 69 -5.10 4.42 8.86
N VAL A 70 -5.09 3.21 9.46
CA VAL A 70 -4.66 3.07 10.87
C VAL A 70 -3.63 1.97 11.12
N GLN A 71 -3.73 0.80 10.49
CA GLN A 71 -3.03 -0.39 11.01
C GLN A 71 -2.11 -1.05 9.99
N THR A 72 -0.81 -0.95 10.22
CA THR A 72 0.22 -1.57 9.37
C THR A 72 0.10 -3.09 9.34
N SER A 73 -0.27 -3.73 10.46
CA SER A 73 -0.50 -5.18 10.51
C SER A 73 -1.60 -5.67 9.57
N LYS A 74 -2.54 -4.81 9.14
CA LYS A 74 -3.68 -5.17 8.28
C LYS A 74 -3.55 -4.70 6.82
N SER A 75 -2.44 -4.04 6.48
CA SER A 75 -2.23 -3.47 5.16
C SER A 75 -0.86 -3.83 4.60
N THR A 76 -0.85 -4.60 3.50
CA THR A 76 0.37 -4.87 2.74
C THR A 76 1.01 -3.58 2.24
N LEU A 77 0.21 -2.64 1.75
CA LEU A 77 0.68 -1.30 1.34
C LEU A 77 1.44 -0.60 2.47
N ARG A 78 0.86 -0.53 3.68
CA ARG A 78 1.51 0.11 4.83
C ARG A 78 2.79 -0.61 5.22
N ARG A 79 2.83 -1.95 5.18
CA ARG A 79 4.06 -2.72 5.46
C ARG A 79 5.16 -2.45 4.44
N SER A 80 4.82 -2.40 3.16
CA SER A 80 5.76 -2.04 2.10
C SER A 80 6.30 -0.62 2.32
N LEU A 81 5.41 0.36 2.57
CA LEU A 81 5.83 1.74 2.83
C LEU A 81 6.68 1.88 4.08
N ALA A 82 6.28 1.25 5.19
CA ALA A 82 7.05 1.27 6.43
C ALA A 82 8.49 0.79 6.21
N ALA A 83 8.65 -0.35 5.51
CA ALA A 83 9.96 -0.91 5.22
C ALA A 83 10.82 0.00 4.31
N ILE A 84 10.20 0.62 3.30
CA ILE A 84 10.90 1.58 2.42
C ILE A 84 11.24 2.88 3.15
N LEU A 85 10.39 3.33 4.07
CA LEU A 85 10.64 4.52 4.88
C LEU A 85 11.55 4.25 6.09
N GLY A 86 12.10 3.04 6.22
CA GLY A 86 13.00 2.67 7.33
C GLY A 86 12.33 2.58 8.69
N LEU A 87 10.99 2.50 8.75
CA LEU A 87 10.24 2.37 10.00
C LEU A 87 10.29 0.93 10.50
N GLN A 88 10.67 0.75 11.76
CA GLN A 88 10.89 -0.57 12.34
C GLN A 88 9.58 -1.16 12.88
N ALA A 89 9.20 -2.31 12.34
CA ALA A 89 8.06 -3.07 12.85
C ALA A 89 8.46 -3.86 14.10
N GLN A 90 7.51 -4.01 15.02
CA GLN A 90 7.64 -4.79 16.25
C GLN A 90 6.49 -5.80 16.35
N TRP A 91 6.75 -6.94 17.00
CA TRP A 91 5.71 -7.92 17.26
C TRP A 91 4.89 -7.52 18.48
N HIS A 92 3.58 -7.35 18.29
CA HIS A 92 2.65 -7.08 19.40
C HIS A 92 1.55 -8.13 19.45
N GLY A 93 1.47 -8.83 20.58
CA GLY A 93 0.38 -9.75 20.90
C GLY A 93 0.19 -10.87 19.87
N LYS A 94 -1.08 -11.12 19.50
CA LYS A 94 -1.50 -12.24 18.63
C LYS A 94 -1.75 -11.82 17.16
N SER A 95 -1.22 -10.69 16.71
CA SER A 95 -1.42 -10.24 15.33
C SER A 95 -0.73 -11.20 14.34
N ALA A 96 -1.32 -11.44 13.17
CA ALA A 96 -0.71 -12.28 12.13
C ALA A 96 0.56 -11.63 11.51
N HIS A 97 0.70 -10.32 11.65
CA HIS A 97 1.83 -9.54 11.16
C HIS A 97 2.33 -8.57 12.24
N PRO A 98 3.63 -8.24 12.26
CA PRO A 98 4.14 -7.20 13.15
C PRO A 98 3.48 -5.85 12.81
N ARG A 99 3.41 -4.99 13.82
CA ARG A 99 2.89 -3.62 13.70
C ARG A 99 4.01 -2.64 14.04
N LEU A 100 3.88 -1.41 13.57
CA LEU A 100 4.76 -0.34 14.02
C LEU A 100 4.44 0.03 15.48
N THR A 101 5.39 0.71 16.13
CA THR A 101 5.12 1.42 17.39
C THR A 101 4.01 2.46 17.15
N ASP A 102 3.33 2.91 18.21
CA ASP A 102 2.27 3.91 18.04
C ASP A 102 2.81 5.20 17.40
N VAL A 103 4.04 5.61 17.78
CA VAL A 103 4.73 6.78 17.20
C VAL A 103 5.02 6.56 15.71
N ASP A 104 5.55 5.41 15.32
CA ASP A 104 5.85 5.12 13.91
C ASP A 104 4.58 4.94 13.07
N GLU A 105 3.47 4.43 13.64
CA GLU A 105 2.17 4.42 12.96
C GLU A 105 1.66 5.84 12.69
N GLU A 106 1.86 6.78 13.61
CA GLU A 106 1.51 8.20 13.42
C GLU A 106 2.37 8.83 12.33
N VAL A 107 3.69 8.62 12.36
CA VAL A 107 4.63 9.10 11.34
C VAL A 107 4.25 8.57 9.96
N LEU A 108 4.01 7.25 9.84
CA LEU A 108 3.59 6.64 8.58
C LEU A 108 2.25 7.20 8.10
N SER A 109 1.28 7.37 9.01
CA SER A 109 -0.04 7.89 8.65
C SER A 109 0.05 9.34 8.18
N ALA A 110 0.81 10.19 8.87
CA ALA A 110 1.05 11.57 8.47
C ALA A 110 1.71 11.63 7.08
N TRP A 111 2.73 10.80 6.85
CA TRP A 111 3.40 10.72 5.56
C TRP A 111 2.44 10.28 4.44
N ILE A 112 1.63 9.24 4.67
CA ILE A 112 0.66 8.77 3.68
C ILE A 112 -0.36 9.86 3.33
N VAL A 113 -0.89 10.55 4.34
CA VAL A 113 -1.89 11.62 4.12
C VAL A 113 -1.30 12.78 3.33
N ALA A 114 -0.03 13.12 3.57
CA ALA A 114 0.66 14.21 2.89
C ALA A 114 1.12 13.84 1.46
N ASN A 115 1.46 12.57 1.21
CA ASN A 115 2.18 12.18 -0.01
C ASN A 115 1.41 11.26 -0.95
N LEU A 116 0.28 10.65 -0.54
CA LEU A 116 -0.44 9.71 -1.41
C LEU A 116 -1.76 10.27 -1.94
N GLY A 117 -2.00 9.98 -3.22
CA GLY A 117 -3.28 10.10 -3.88
C GLY A 117 -3.93 8.73 -4.08
N MET A 118 -5.25 8.69 -4.18
CA MET A 118 -5.98 7.46 -4.41
C MET A 118 -7.20 7.70 -5.30
N ALA A 119 -7.46 6.73 -6.17
CA ALA A 119 -8.69 6.59 -6.94
C ALA A 119 -9.26 5.19 -6.72
N PHE A 120 -10.58 5.05 -6.75
CA PHE A 120 -11.24 3.76 -6.67
C PHE A 120 -12.35 3.63 -7.70
N ALA A 121 -12.69 2.39 -8.03
CA ALA A 121 -13.86 2.03 -8.83
C ALA A 121 -14.68 1.01 -8.03
N VAL A 122 -15.99 1.23 -7.98
CA VAL A 122 -16.93 0.22 -7.49
C VAL A 122 -17.17 -0.76 -8.61
N VAL A 123 -17.34 -2.03 -8.23
CA VAL A 123 -17.71 -3.12 -9.12
C VAL A 123 -19.03 -3.70 -8.64
N ASP A 124 -19.88 -4.13 -9.56
CA ASP A 124 -21.22 -4.62 -9.19
C ASP A 124 -21.15 -6.02 -8.55
N ASP A 125 -20.25 -6.87 -9.05
CA ASP A 125 -20.07 -8.25 -8.58
C ASP A 125 -18.70 -8.50 -7.94
N LEU A 126 -18.69 -9.37 -6.92
CA LEU A 126 -17.49 -9.78 -6.18
C LEU A 126 -16.58 -10.73 -6.96
N GLU A 127 -17.17 -11.57 -7.81
CA GLU A 127 -16.48 -12.60 -8.59
C GLU A 127 -15.39 -12.02 -9.51
N PRO A 128 -15.65 -10.95 -10.32
CA PRO A 128 -14.64 -10.41 -11.22
C PRO A 128 -13.50 -9.66 -10.52
N VAL A 129 -13.66 -9.27 -9.25
CA VAL A 129 -12.73 -8.31 -8.60
C VAL A 129 -11.32 -8.88 -8.45
N ALA A 130 -11.20 -10.19 -8.21
CA ALA A 130 -9.91 -10.85 -8.12
C ALA A 130 -9.19 -10.85 -9.47
N ALA A 131 -9.85 -11.34 -10.51
CA ALA A 131 -9.28 -11.41 -11.86
C ALA A 131 -8.92 -10.01 -12.41
N LEU A 132 -9.75 -9.00 -12.11
CA LEU A 132 -9.49 -7.62 -12.49
C LEU A 132 -8.24 -7.05 -11.79
N GLU A 133 -8.07 -7.28 -10.47
CA GLU A 133 -6.87 -6.86 -9.75
C GLU A 133 -5.62 -7.54 -10.31
N ASP A 134 -5.68 -8.85 -10.55
CA ASP A 134 -4.55 -9.62 -11.05
C ASP A 134 -4.12 -9.15 -12.45
N ALA A 135 -5.08 -8.97 -13.36
CA ALA A 135 -4.83 -8.42 -14.69
C ALA A 135 -4.24 -7.01 -14.63
N MET A 136 -4.75 -6.15 -13.74
CA MET A 136 -4.19 -4.79 -13.55
C MET A 136 -2.76 -4.82 -13.00
N ARG A 137 -2.46 -5.72 -12.07
CA ARG A 137 -1.10 -5.85 -11.51
C ARG A 137 -0.13 -6.45 -12.53
N GLU A 138 -0.62 -7.28 -13.43
CA GLU A 138 0.17 -7.87 -14.52
C GLU A 138 0.50 -6.83 -15.57
N GLU A 139 -0.48 -6.04 -15.99
CA GLU A 139 -0.29 -4.98 -16.97
C GLU A 139 0.55 -3.81 -16.42
N LEU A 140 0.24 -3.35 -15.20
CA LEU A 140 0.77 -2.09 -14.68
C LEU A 140 2.03 -2.25 -13.82
N CYS A 141 2.34 -3.48 -13.39
CA CYS A 141 3.46 -3.82 -12.51
C CYS A 141 3.77 -2.77 -11.42
N PRO A 142 2.81 -2.37 -10.54
CA PRO A 142 3.07 -1.31 -9.58
C PRO A 142 4.20 -1.70 -8.61
N PRO A 143 5.13 -0.80 -8.27
CA PRO A 143 6.36 -1.13 -7.56
C PRO A 143 6.12 -1.65 -6.14
N LEU A 144 5.04 -1.23 -5.47
CA LEU A 144 4.73 -1.69 -4.11
C LEU A 144 3.86 -2.96 -4.07
N ASN A 145 3.37 -3.43 -5.22
CA ASN A 145 2.76 -4.76 -5.34
C ASN A 145 3.89 -5.79 -5.39
N ARG A 146 3.95 -6.64 -4.37
CA ARG A 146 5.07 -7.59 -4.14
C ARG A 146 4.93 -8.87 -4.97
N ASP A 147 4.75 -8.72 -6.28
CA ASP A 147 4.57 -9.84 -7.22
C ASP A 147 5.88 -10.43 -7.75
N GLY A 148 7.01 -9.74 -7.52
CA GLY A 148 8.33 -10.17 -7.96
C GLY A 148 8.53 -10.12 -9.48
N ARG A 149 7.74 -9.31 -10.18
CA ARG A 149 7.79 -9.15 -11.65
C ARG A 149 8.82 -8.10 -12.09
N THR A 150 9.18 -7.17 -11.20
CA THR A 150 10.16 -6.11 -11.49
C THR A 150 11.21 -6.02 -10.36
N PRO A 151 12.39 -5.45 -10.64
CA PRO A 151 13.40 -5.18 -9.61
C PRO A 151 12.87 -4.39 -8.42
N GLU A 152 11.99 -3.41 -8.65
CA GLU A 152 11.34 -2.62 -7.61
C GLU A 152 10.48 -3.49 -6.68
N GLN A 153 9.69 -4.40 -7.26
CA GLN A 153 8.84 -5.29 -6.48
C GLN A 153 9.65 -6.30 -5.65
N LEU A 154 10.78 -6.76 -6.19
CA LEU A 154 11.72 -7.63 -5.47
C LEU A 154 12.34 -6.88 -4.29
N HIS A 155 12.86 -5.67 -4.52
CA HIS A 155 13.42 -4.82 -3.48
C HIS A 155 12.41 -4.55 -2.35
N VAL A 156 11.18 -4.16 -2.68
CA VAL A 156 10.12 -3.92 -1.69
C VAL A 156 9.79 -5.20 -0.91
N SER A 157 9.80 -6.35 -1.58
CA SER A 157 9.57 -7.65 -0.94
C SER A 157 10.68 -8.01 0.04
N GLU A 158 11.94 -7.78 -0.34
CA GLU A 158 13.12 -8.00 0.48
C GLU A 158 13.15 -7.08 1.70
N ALA A 159 12.92 -5.78 1.50
CA ALA A 159 12.87 -4.78 2.58
C ALA A 159 11.76 -5.13 3.59
N ALA A 160 10.56 -5.45 3.11
CA ALA A 160 9.45 -5.85 3.97
C ALA A 160 9.74 -7.18 4.70
N GLY A 161 10.38 -8.13 4.03
CA GLY A 161 10.82 -9.39 4.63
C GLY A 161 11.90 -9.20 5.70
N ALA A 162 12.85 -8.30 5.48
CA ALA A 162 13.88 -7.95 6.45
C ALA A 162 13.28 -7.30 7.70
N SER A 163 12.38 -6.32 7.52
CA SER A 163 11.63 -5.69 8.62
C SER A 163 10.87 -6.73 9.44
N GLN A 164 10.19 -7.68 8.80
CA GLN A 164 9.49 -8.76 9.48
C GLN A 164 10.43 -9.69 10.27
N ARG A 165 11.60 -10.04 9.71
CA ARG A 165 12.60 -10.87 10.41
C ARG A 165 13.19 -10.15 11.61
N ASN A 166 13.46 -8.85 11.49
CA ASN A 166 13.97 -8.05 12.60
C ASN A 166 12.95 -7.97 13.74
N ALA A 167 11.67 -7.74 13.41
CA ALA A 167 10.59 -7.75 14.39
C ALA A 167 10.44 -9.09 15.15
N LEU A 168 10.83 -10.21 14.51
CA LEU A 168 10.85 -11.53 15.15
C LEU A 168 12.06 -11.73 16.05
N ARG A 169 13.22 -11.15 15.71
CA ARG A 169 14.42 -11.16 16.57
C ARG A 169 14.18 -10.38 17.85
N ASP A 170 13.54 -9.22 17.76
CA ASP A 170 13.23 -8.36 18.91
C ASP A 170 12.16 -8.95 19.85
N LYS A 171 11.51 -10.06 19.46
CA LYS A 171 10.54 -10.80 20.28
C LYS A 171 11.21 -11.75 21.30
N GLY A 172 12.50 -12.06 21.11
CA GLY A 172 13.27 -13.04 21.90
C GLY A 172 14.24 -12.39 22.86
#